data_AF-I4D0C4-F1
#
_entry.id   AF-I4D0C4-F1
#
_cell.length_a   1.000
_cell.length_b   1.000
_cell.length_c   1.000
_cell.angle_alpha   90.00
_cell.angle_beta   90.00
_cell.angle_gamma   90.00
#
_symmetry.space_group_name_H-M   'P 1'
#
loop_
_entity.id
_entity.type
_entity.pdbx_description
1 polymer ?
#
loop_
_entity_poly.entity_id
_entity_poly.type
_entity_poly.pdbx_seq_one_letter_code
_entity_poly.pdbx_strand_id
1 'polypeptide(L)' 'MNVFLYIIVLIFVFTLISLSQIPSLLKNKQRKELTFVIILLCIGFVLNFLLIIGIKLPNPIKILTFVIRSLL' A
#
# COMPACT_ATOMS: atom_id res chain seq x y z
N MET A 1 19.19 13.96 -0.05
CA MET A 1 18.21 14.72 0.74
C MET A 1 16.74 14.49 0.31
N ASN A 2 16.46 14.04 -0.92
CA ASN A 2 15.08 13.91 -1.43
C ASN A 2 14.30 12.71 -0.85
N VAL A 3 14.97 11.59 -0.59
CA VAL A 3 14.35 10.36 -0.05
C VAL A 3 13.61 10.61 1.27
N PHE A 4 14.22 11.41 2.15
CA PHE A 4 13.62 11.76 3.44
C PHE A 4 12.32 12.55 3.29
N LEU A 5 12.26 13.48 2.34
CA LEU A 5 11.06 14.26 2.05
C LEU A 5 9.93 13.37 1.52
N TYR A 6 10.24 12.39 0.65
CA TYR A 6 9.24 11.43 0.18
C TYR A 6 8.67 10.55 1.29
N ILE A 7 9.49 10.15 2.27
CA ILE A 7 9.03 9.37 3.43
C ILE A 7 8.07 10.21 4.30
N ILE A 8 8.39 11.48 4.54
CA ILE A 8 7.50 12.39 5.29
C ILE A 8 6.15 12.53 4.60
N VAL A 9 6.17 12.75 3.27
CA VAL A 9 4.94 12.86 2.47
C VAL A 9 4.15 11.56 2.52
N LEU A 10 4.83 10.40 2.41
CA LEU A 10 4.19 9.09 2.52
C LEU A 10 3.45 8.95 3.86
N ILE A 11 4.13 9.20 4.97
CA ILE A 11 3.52 9.09 6.31
C ILE A 11 2.33 10.03 6.42
N PHE A 12 2.48 11.29 5.97
CA PHE A 12 1.41 12.28 6.03
C PHE A 12 0.15 11.85 5.25
N VAL A 13 0.33 11.34 4.03
CA VAL A 13 -0.79 10.84 3.20
C VAL A 13 -1.48 9.65 3.85
N PHE A 14 -0.71 8.66 4.33
CA PHE A 14 -1.29 7.48 4.97
C PHE A 14 -1.99 7.83 6.30
N THR A 15 -1.49 8.80 7.06
CA THR A 15 -2.16 9.34 8.25
C THR A 15 -3.49 9.99 7.91
N LEU A 16 -3.56 10.82 6.85
CA LEU A 16 -4.81 11.44 6.41
C LEU A 16 -5.86 10.40 5.97
N ILE A 17 -5.43 9.40 5.20
CA ILE A 17 -6.30 8.31 4.75
C ILE A 17 -6.83 7.53 5.97
N SER A 18 -5.94 7.18 6.90
CA SER A 18 -6.28 6.48 8.14
C SER A 18 -7.27 7.27 8.99
N LEU A 19 -7.06 8.58 9.16
CA LEU A 19 -7.97 9.48 9.89
C LEU A 19 -9.32 9.66 9.21
N SER A 20 -9.44 9.46 7.91
CA SER A 20 -10.74 9.50 7.21
C SER A 20 -11.46 8.15 7.30
N GLN A 21 -10.74 7.05 7.08
CA GLN A 21 -11.32 5.72 6.96
C GLN A 21 -11.61 5.06 8.32
N ILE A 22 -10.67 5.14 9.29
CA ILE A 22 -10.81 4.49 10.60
C ILE A 22 -12.02 5.00 11.40
N PRO A 23 -12.26 6.32 11.59
CA PRO A 23 -13.39 6.77 12.40
C PRO A 23 -14.73 6.51 11.72
N SER A 24 -14.78 6.53 10.38
CA SER A 24 -15.97 6.13 9.61
C SER A 24 -16.36 4.68 9.88
N LEU A 25 -15.37 3.77 9.83
CA LEU A 25 -15.56 2.33 10.05
C LEU A 25 -15.85 1.98 11.51
N LEU A 26 -15.23 2.71 12.44
CA LEU A 26 -15.44 2.53 13.87
C LEU A 26 -16.87 2.94 14.28
N LYS A 27 -17.40 4.03 13.70
CA LYS A 27 -18.80 4.47 13.92
C LYS A 27 -19.82 3.44 13.41
N ASN A 28 -19.54 2.78 12.29
CA ASN A 28 -20.44 1.79 11.70
C ASN A 28 -20.33 0.39 12.32
N LYS A 29 -19.48 0.17 13.35
CA LYS A 29 -19.22 -1.14 13.98
C LYS A 29 -18.78 -2.25 12.99
N GLN A 30 -18.38 -1.90 11.77
CA GLN A 30 -18.00 -2.87 10.73
C GLN A 30 -16.56 -3.34 10.93
N ARG A 31 -16.36 -4.24 11.89
CA ARG A 31 -15.06 -4.86 12.23
C ARG A 31 -14.38 -5.53 11.04
N LYS A 32 -15.16 -6.17 10.15
CA LYS A 32 -14.63 -6.88 8.97
C LYS A 32 -14.08 -5.90 7.93
N GLU A 33 -14.79 -4.81 7.67
CA GLU A 33 -14.33 -3.78 6.72
C GLU A 33 -13.14 -3.00 7.26
N LEU A 34 -13.10 -2.73 8.57
CA LEU A 34 -11.94 -2.14 9.23
C LEU A 34 -10.68 -2.99 9.01
N THR A 35 -10.78 -4.31 9.20
CA THR A 35 -9.65 -5.21 8.95
C THR A 35 -9.20 -5.17 7.49
N PHE A 36 -10.14 -5.17 6.53
CA PHE A 36 -9.81 -5.12 5.11
C PHE A 36 -9.08 -3.83 4.73
N VAL A 37 -9.57 -2.70 5.25
CA VAL A 37 -8.95 -1.39 5.08
C VAL A 37 -7.55 -1.37 5.66
N ILE A 38 -7.36 -1.83 6.90
CA ILE A 38 -6.03 -1.86 7.54
C ILE A 38 -5.05 -2.72 6.73
N ILE A 39 -5.47 -3.90 6.28
CA ILE A 39 -4.64 -4.79 5.46
C ILE A 39 -4.23 -4.09 4.17
N LEU A 40 -5.17 -3.48 3.47
CA LEU A 40 -4.90 -2.77 2.22
C LEU A 40 -3.98 -1.57 2.43
N LEU A 41 -4.17 -0.82 3.52
CA LEU A 41 -3.34 0.31 3.91
C LEU A 41 -1.90 -0.14 4.22
N CYS A 42 -1.74 -1.24 4.96
CA CYS A 42 -0.43 -1.84 5.24
C CYS A 42 0.28 -2.28 3.96
N ILE A 43 -0.42 -2.97 3.05
CA ILE A 43 0.15 -3.41 1.77
C ILE A 43 0.60 -2.21 0.95
N GLY A 44 -0.26 -1.19 0.79
CA GLY A 44 0.06 0.03 0.05
C GLY A 44 1.25 0.79 0.64
N PHE A 45 1.34 0.86 1.97
CA PHE A 45 2.43 1.52 2.69
C PHE A 45 3.75 0.78 2.45
N VAL A 46 3.78 -0.53 2.64
CA VAL A 46 4.98 -1.36 2.45
C VAL A 46 5.47 -1.26 1.01
N LEU A 47 4.58 -1.36 0.02
CA LEU A 47 4.93 -1.26 -1.41
C LEU A 47 5.56 0.09 -1.74
N ASN A 48 4.96 1.19 -1.29
CA ASN A 48 5.49 2.53 -1.52
C ASN A 48 6.80 2.76 -0.77
N PHE A 49 6.92 2.28 0.46
CA PHE A 49 8.14 2.40 1.25
C PHE A 49 9.31 1.68 0.58
N LEU A 50 9.10 0.45 0.09
CA LEU A 50 10.07 -0.30 -0.70
C LEU A 50 10.50 0.47 -1.94
N LEU A 51 9.54 1.10 -2.63
CA LEU A 51 9.77 1.87 -3.85
C LEU A 51 10.61 3.13 -3.59
N ILE A 52 10.37 3.83 -2.46
CA ILE A 52 11.13 5.01 -2.03
C ILE A 52 12.57 4.66 -1.61
N ILE A 53 12.77 3.50 -0.99
CA ILE A 53 14.10 2.96 -0.66
C ILE A 53 14.87 2.52 -1.93
N GLY A 54 14.23 2.51 -3.09
CA GLY A 54 14.86 2.17 -4.36
C GLY A 54 14.91 0.66 -4.63
N ILE A 55 14.20 -0.15 -3.85
CA ILE A 55 13.99 -1.56 -4.17
C ILE A 55 13.10 -1.61 -5.40
N LYS A 56 13.69 -2.03 -6.53
CA LYS A 56 12.95 -2.23 -7.77
C LYS A 56 11.95 -3.36 -7.55
N LEU A 57 10.67 -3.01 -7.39
CA LEU A 57 9.60 -3.99 -7.43
C LEU A 57 9.70 -4.75 -8.76
N PRO A 58 9.68 -6.09 -8.75
CA PRO A 58 9.70 -6.87 -9.98
C PRO A 58 8.52 -6.40 -10.85
N ASN A 59 8.83 -6.02 -12.09
CA ASN A 59 7.81 -5.53 -13.00
C ASN A 59 6.70 -6.59 -13.13
N PRO A 60 5.43 -6.28 -12.82
CA PRO A 60 4.33 -7.24 -12.90
C PRO A 60 4.18 -7.83 -14.30
N ILE A 61 4.61 -7.12 -15.35
CA ILE A 61 4.68 -7.64 -16.72
C ILE A 61 5.60 -8.86 -16.82
N LYS A 62 6.72 -8.90 -16.09
CA LYS A 62 7.62 -10.07 -16.09
C LYS A 62 6.96 -11.28 -15.43
N ILE A 63 6.23 -11.05 -14.34
CA ILE A 63 5.49 -12.10 -13.64
C ILE A 63 4.37 -12.63 -14.55
N LEU A 64 3.61 -11.73 -15.18
CA LEU A 64 2.57 -12.09 -16.12
C LEU A 64 3.11 -12.86 -17.33
N THR A 65 4.26 -12.43 -17.88
CA THR A 65 4.91 -13.11 -19.00
C THR A 65 5.40 -14.50 -18.60
N PHE A 66 5.89 -14.69 -17.37
CA PHE A 66 6.27 -16.01 -16.85
C PHE A 66 5.06 -16.95 -16.74
N VAL A 67 3.95 -16.47 -16.19
CA VAL A 67 2.71 -17.25 -16.05
C VAL A 67 2.12 -17.60 -17.43
N ILE A 68 2.03 -16.62 -18.34
CA ILE A 68 1.54 -16.84 -19.70
C ILE A 68 2.42 -17.85 -20.43
N ARG A 69 3.75 -17.71 -20.36
CA ARG A 69 4.70 -18.65 -20.98
C ARG A 69 4.68 -20.05 -20.34
N SER A 70 4.26 -20.17 -19.09
CA SER A 70 4.11 -21.47 -18.43
C SER A 70 2.80 -22.17 -18.79
N LEU A 71 1.82 -21.45 -19.31
CA LEU A 71 0.50 -21.97 -19.68
C LEU A 71 0.35 -22.26 -21.18
N LEU A 72 1.17 -21.61 -22.02
CA LEU A 72 1.29 -21.82 -23.47
C LEU A 72 2.43 -22.78 -23.79
#